data_AF-A0A2R6DB84-F1
#
_entry.id   AF-A0A2R6DB84-F1
#
_cell.length_a   1.000
_cell.length_b   1.000
_cell.length_c   1.000
_cell.angle_alpha   90.00
_cell.angle_beta   90.00
_cell.angle_gamma   90.00
#
_symmetry.space_group_name_H-M   'P 1'
#
loop_
_entity.id
_entity.type
_entity.pdbx_description
1 polymer ?
#
loop_
_entity_poly.entity_id
_entity_poly.type
_entity_poly.pdbx_seq_one_letter_code
_entity_poly.pdbx_strand_id
1 'polypeptide(L)'
;MVVDAETVPAAEVPASYPVDVTTESVLALTFETAAGREVTAYLEWPDDGVVEPSSRLGRLLAATGVSADTFADLYGRTLRLERTGEHVTVFVPPEQPQGHGDWSLGVAGGLTFNVATLGLIALAAAGLVPIPSALLALAALVNFVLLPYATYRDASYLRGHSDWEQGPPFWATLSMVPGLNVLVSALYLRSRRNAWFLGDEPSLSTRLVRRVRGLL
;
A
#
# COMPACT_ATOMS: atom_id res chain seq x y z
N MET A 1 16.88 -9.88 0.67
CA MET A 1 16.28 -10.63 1.79
C MET A 1 17.07 -10.28 3.04
N VAL A 2 16.42 -10.10 4.18
CA VAL A 2 17.14 -9.90 5.46
C VAL A 2 17.78 -11.23 5.85
N VAL A 3 19.09 -11.21 6.06
CA VAL A 3 19.89 -12.39 6.47
C VAL A 3 20.49 -12.22 7.86
N ASP A 4 20.45 -11.02 8.43
CA ASP A 4 20.82 -10.77 9.81
C ASP A 4 20.15 -9.49 10.33
N ALA A 5 19.93 -9.43 11.64
CA ALA A 5 19.35 -8.29 12.34
C ALA A 5 19.93 -8.21 13.76
N GLU A 6 20.73 -7.18 14.02
CA GLU A 6 21.38 -6.97 15.31
C GLU A 6 21.38 -5.50 15.73
N THR A 7 21.46 -5.27 17.04
CA THR A 7 21.60 -3.93 17.60
C THR A 7 23.08 -3.63 17.81
N VAL A 8 23.58 -2.55 17.22
CA VAL A 8 24.98 -2.11 17.30
C VAL A 8 25.10 -0.69 17.85
N PRO A 9 26.25 -0.29 18.41
CA PRO A 9 26.47 1.08 18.84
C PRO A 9 26.34 2.08 17.69
N ALA A 10 25.76 3.25 17.96
CA ALA A 10 25.61 4.33 16.97
C ALA A 10 26.94 4.78 16.35
N ALA A 11 28.06 4.62 17.08
CA ALA A 11 29.41 4.94 16.62
C ALA A 11 29.89 4.05 15.45
N GLU A 12 29.27 2.91 15.21
CA GLU A 12 29.59 2.02 14.08
C GLU A 12 28.93 2.46 12.77
N VAL A 13 27.92 3.35 12.85
CA VAL A 13 27.26 3.90 11.66
C VAL A 13 28.22 4.87 10.95
N PRO A 14 28.44 4.72 9.64
CA PRO A 14 29.23 5.69 8.88
C PRO A 14 28.67 7.10 9.04
N ALA A 15 29.52 8.08 9.34
CA ALA A 15 29.08 9.47 9.56
C ALA A 15 28.37 10.11 8.34
N SER A 16 28.54 9.53 7.15
CA SER A 16 27.89 9.93 5.91
C SER A 16 26.56 9.22 5.64
N TYR A 17 26.16 8.27 6.50
CA TYR A 17 24.92 7.51 6.33
C TYR A 17 23.70 8.41 6.60
N PRO A 18 22.65 8.35 5.76
CA PRO A 18 21.51 9.27 5.81
C PRO A 18 20.48 8.84 6.87
N VAL A 19 20.91 8.78 8.13
CA VAL A 19 20.04 8.56 9.29
C VAL A 19 20.47 9.50 10.40
N ASP A 20 19.51 10.28 10.92
CA ASP A 20 19.75 11.10 12.10
C ASP A 20 19.65 10.20 13.32
N VAL A 21 20.78 9.71 13.83
CA VAL A 21 20.83 8.90 15.05
C VAL A 21 20.86 9.82 16.26
N THR A 22 19.82 9.79 17.08
CA THR A 22 19.78 10.55 18.34
C THR A 22 20.01 9.67 19.57
N THR A 23 20.02 8.36 19.40
CA THR A 23 20.14 7.33 20.43
C THR A 23 21.54 6.71 20.48
N GLU A 24 21.84 5.93 21.53
CA GLU A 24 23.15 5.28 21.69
C GLU A 24 23.31 4.05 20.79
N SER A 25 22.20 3.49 20.31
CA SER A 25 22.15 2.23 19.58
C SER A 25 21.36 2.34 18.28
N VAL A 26 21.72 1.52 17.30
CA VAL A 26 20.99 1.39 16.03
C VAL A 26 20.73 -0.08 15.71
N LEU A 27 19.66 -0.33 14.96
CA LEU A 27 19.39 -1.63 14.37
C LEU A 27 20.12 -1.72 13.03
N ALA A 28 21.09 -2.63 12.94
CA ALA A 28 21.74 -3.03 11.70
C ALA A 28 20.97 -4.19 11.08
N LEU A 29 20.48 -3.99 9.86
CA LEU A 29 19.83 -5.02 9.05
C LEU A 29 20.75 -5.37 7.89
N THR A 30 21.20 -6.62 7.83
CA THR A 30 22.01 -7.13 6.73
C THR A 30 21.13 -7.79 5.69
N PHE A 31 21.33 -7.42 4.44
CA PHE A 31 20.54 -7.87 3.30
C PHE A 31 21.40 -8.63 2.30
N GLU A 32 20.96 -9.82 1.92
CA GLU A 32 21.41 -10.45 0.70
C GLU A 32 20.57 -9.94 -0.48
N THR A 33 21.24 -9.30 -1.44
CA THR A 33 20.63 -8.80 -2.67
C THR A 33 20.47 -9.91 -3.71
N ALA A 34 19.60 -9.71 -4.71
CA ALA A 34 19.43 -10.67 -5.81
C ALA A 34 20.72 -10.93 -6.63
N ALA A 35 21.71 -10.03 -6.51
CA ALA A 35 23.02 -10.18 -7.12
C ALA A 35 24.03 -10.96 -6.24
N GLY A 36 23.58 -11.51 -5.10
CA GLY A 36 24.43 -12.24 -4.14
C GLY A 36 25.38 -11.33 -3.35
N ARG A 37 25.11 -10.02 -3.30
CA ARG A 37 25.90 -9.06 -2.49
C ARG A 37 25.20 -8.81 -1.17
N GLU A 38 25.98 -8.78 -0.10
CA GLU A 38 25.54 -8.33 1.21
C GLU A 38 25.61 -6.80 1.33
N VAL A 39 24.58 -6.22 1.91
CA VAL A 39 24.47 -4.78 2.15
C VAL A 39 23.83 -4.56 3.51
N THR A 40 24.39 -3.69 4.33
CA THR A 40 23.83 -3.34 5.65
C THR A 40 23.11 -2.00 5.56
N ALA A 41 21.91 -1.95 6.14
CA ALA A 41 21.18 -0.71 6.33
C ALA A 41 20.85 -0.52 7.81
N TYR A 42 20.96 0.72 8.26
CA TYR A 42 20.76 1.11 9.65
C TYR A 42 19.41 1.81 9.84
N LEU A 43 18.77 1.50 10.97
CA LEU A 43 17.58 2.18 11.50
C LEU A 43 17.85 2.57 12.95
N GLU A 44 17.33 3.72 13.38
CA GLU A 44 17.45 4.14 14.78
C GLU A 44 16.77 3.13 15.71
N TRP A 45 17.44 2.79 16.82
CA TRP A 45 16.92 1.93 17.88
C TRP A 45 16.64 2.76 19.14
N PRO A 46 15.46 2.63 19.78
CA PRO A 46 15.11 3.41 20.97
C PRO A 46 15.94 2.98 22.19
N ASP A 47 16.42 3.95 22.99
CA ASP A 47 17.26 3.70 24.17
C ASP A 47 16.53 2.90 25.27
N ASP A 48 15.22 3.12 25.42
CA ASP A 48 14.36 2.41 26.38
C ASP A 48 13.84 1.07 25.83
N GLY A 49 14.21 0.71 24.60
CA GLY A 49 13.74 -0.48 23.90
C GLY A 49 12.29 -0.41 23.42
N VAL A 50 11.59 0.71 23.62
CA VAL A 50 10.17 0.85 23.25
C VAL A 50 10.06 1.51 21.87
N VAL A 51 9.62 0.74 20.88
CA VAL A 51 9.49 1.25 19.51
C VAL A 51 8.22 2.10 19.37
N GLU A 52 8.38 3.40 19.18
CA GLU A 52 7.25 4.29 18.89
C GLU A 52 6.59 3.95 17.53
N PRO A 53 5.24 3.87 17.44
CA PRO A 53 4.55 3.60 16.17
C PRO A 53 4.82 4.66 15.08
N SER A 54 5.12 5.89 15.47
CA SER A 54 5.50 6.99 14.58
C SER A 54 6.95 6.96 14.12
N SER A 55 7.82 6.20 14.76
CA SER A 55 9.22 6.08 14.35
C SER A 55 9.35 5.36 12.99
N ARG A 56 10.50 5.52 12.33
CA ARG A 56 10.80 4.82 11.07
C ARG A 56 10.79 3.29 11.27
N LEU A 57 11.31 2.81 12.40
CA LEU A 57 11.28 1.39 12.76
C LEU A 57 9.85 0.91 13.02
N GLY A 58 9.06 1.64 13.82
CA GLY A 58 7.67 1.29 14.12
C GLY A 58 6.80 1.18 12.87
N ARG A 59 6.96 2.10 11.91
CA ARG A 59 6.25 2.03 10.62
C ARG A 59 6.67 0.82 9.78
N LEU A 60 7.97 0.48 9.74
CA LEU A 60 8.46 -0.69 9.02
C LEU A 60 7.91 -1.99 9.62
N LEU A 61 7.97 -2.13 10.94
CA LEU A 61 7.46 -3.30 11.66
C LEU A 61 5.94 -3.45 11.44
N ALA A 62 5.19 -2.36 11.61
CA ALA A 62 3.76 -2.37 11.37
C ALA A 62 3.40 -2.71 9.90
N ALA A 63 4.17 -2.20 8.92
CA ALA A 63 3.92 -2.46 7.51
C ALA A 63 4.24 -3.91 7.11
N THR A 64 5.19 -4.54 7.82
CA THR A 64 5.59 -5.94 7.59
C THR A 64 4.80 -6.94 8.43
N GLY A 65 3.96 -6.45 9.35
CA GLY A 65 3.18 -7.29 10.27
C GLY A 65 4.02 -7.92 11.38
N VAL A 66 5.19 -7.35 11.70
CA VAL A 66 6.09 -7.80 12.76
C VAL A 66 5.83 -6.98 14.03
N SER A 67 5.80 -7.63 15.19
CA SER A 67 5.68 -6.95 16.49
C SER A 67 6.96 -6.23 16.89
N ALA A 68 6.82 -5.11 17.60
CA ALA A 68 7.94 -4.36 18.18
C ALA A 68 8.87 -5.23 19.04
N ASP A 69 8.28 -6.17 19.78
CA ASP A 69 9.00 -7.05 20.70
C ASP A 69 9.77 -8.19 20.00
N THR A 70 9.69 -8.28 18.66
CA THR A 70 10.16 -9.45 17.89
C THR A 70 10.83 -9.05 16.59
N PHE A 71 11.71 -8.03 16.64
CA PHE A 71 12.44 -7.56 15.44
C PHE A 71 13.26 -8.65 14.74
N ALA A 72 13.64 -9.71 15.45
CA ALA A 72 14.27 -10.90 14.88
C ALA A 72 13.40 -11.57 13.79
N ASP A 73 12.08 -11.39 13.82
CA ASP A 73 11.15 -11.89 12.80
C ASP A 73 11.24 -11.13 11.46
N LEU A 74 12.07 -10.08 11.38
CA LEU A 74 12.51 -9.51 10.12
C LEU A 74 13.43 -10.46 9.35
N TYR A 75 14.09 -11.40 10.02
CA TYR A 75 14.93 -12.41 9.37
C TYR A 75 14.15 -13.19 8.31
N GLY A 76 14.75 -13.36 7.13
CA GLY A 76 14.11 -14.03 6.00
C GLY A 76 13.02 -13.21 5.29
N ARG A 77 12.66 -12.02 5.80
CA ARG A 77 11.70 -11.14 5.12
C ARG A 77 12.37 -10.45 3.93
N THR A 78 11.57 -10.23 2.89
CA THR A 78 11.98 -9.43 1.74
C THR A 78 11.54 -8.00 1.94
N LEU A 79 12.50 -7.12 2.21
CA LEU A 79 12.27 -5.68 2.27
C LEU A 79 12.79 -5.01 1.00
N ARG A 80 12.17 -3.90 0.65
CA ARG A 80 12.63 -3.06 -0.44
C ARG A 80 13.78 -2.18 0.06
N LEU A 81 14.86 -2.19 -0.69
CA LEU A 81 15.99 -1.30 -0.49
C LEU A 81 15.84 -0.10 -1.43
N GLU A 82 16.25 1.06 -0.96
CA GLU A 82 16.33 2.30 -1.73
C GLU A 82 17.77 2.83 -1.67
N ARG A 83 18.15 3.65 -2.65
CA ARG A 83 19.48 4.27 -2.67
C ARG A 83 19.35 5.74 -2.32
N THR A 84 20.00 6.15 -1.24
CA THR A 84 20.02 7.53 -0.75
C THR A 84 21.47 8.03 -0.82
N GLY A 85 21.79 8.76 -1.89
CA GLY A 85 23.16 9.15 -2.20
C GLY A 85 24.04 7.93 -2.49
N GLU A 86 25.11 7.76 -1.72
CA GLU A 86 26.03 6.62 -1.84
C GLU A 86 25.59 5.40 -1.01
N HIS A 87 24.64 5.58 -0.10
CA HIS A 87 24.20 4.54 0.83
C HIS A 87 22.93 3.83 0.35
N VAL A 88 22.78 2.59 0.81
CA VAL A 88 21.56 1.81 0.64
C VAL A 88 20.79 1.88 1.95
N THR A 89 19.53 2.30 1.89
CA THR A 89 18.63 2.39 3.04
C THR A 89 17.45 1.43 2.86
N VAL A 90 16.76 1.13 3.96
CA VAL A 90 15.49 0.40 3.90
C VAL A 90 14.36 1.37 3.55
N PHE A 91 13.59 1.04 2.52
CA PHE A 91 12.38 1.77 2.21
C PHE A 91 11.38 1.63 3.37
N VAL A 92 10.90 2.75 3.89
CA VAL A 92 9.87 2.79 4.93
C VAL A 92 8.74 3.69 4.46
N PRO A 93 7.47 3.25 4.58
CA PRO A 93 6.35 4.06 4.13
C PRO A 93 6.32 5.41 4.85
N PRO A 94 5.91 6.48 4.14
CA PRO A 94 5.85 7.82 4.71
C PRO A 94 4.76 7.94 5.78
N GLU A 95 3.72 7.11 5.70
CA GLU A 95 2.57 7.13 6.60
C GLU A 95 2.54 5.86 7.46
N GLN A 96 1.96 5.97 8.66
CA GLN A 96 1.70 4.78 9.47
C GLN A 96 0.71 3.85 8.72
N PRO A 97 0.96 2.53 8.75
CA PRO A 97 0.01 1.54 8.23
C PRO A 97 -1.37 1.73 8.85
N GLN A 98 -2.39 1.95 8.02
CA GLN A 98 -3.78 2.10 8.44
C GLN A 98 -4.74 1.41 7.48
N GLY A 99 -5.86 0.91 8.02
CA GLY A 99 -6.93 0.31 7.24
C GLY A 99 -6.64 -1.12 6.79
N HIS A 100 -7.35 -1.56 5.75
CA HIS A 100 -7.29 -2.94 5.25
C HIS A 100 -7.29 -2.93 3.73
N GLY A 101 -6.56 -3.85 3.08
CA GLY A 101 -6.46 -3.89 1.61
C GLY A 101 -7.75 -4.28 0.87
N ASP A 102 -8.81 -4.67 1.58
CA ASP A 102 -10.09 -5.07 0.99
C ASP A 102 -10.81 -3.94 0.25
N TRP A 103 -10.44 -2.67 0.50
CA TRP A 103 -10.99 -1.53 -0.24
C TRP A 103 -10.73 -1.62 -1.75
N SER A 104 -9.67 -2.31 -2.17
CA SER A 104 -9.40 -2.64 -3.58
C SER A 104 -10.55 -3.40 -4.26
N LEU A 105 -11.29 -4.24 -3.53
CA LEU A 105 -12.50 -4.91 -4.04
C LEU A 105 -13.65 -3.91 -4.25
N GLY A 106 -13.75 -2.89 -3.40
CA GLY A 106 -14.70 -1.79 -3.57
C GLY A 106 -14.44 -1.00 -4.85
N VAL A 107 -13.17 -0.70 -5.15
CA VAL A 107 -12.79 -0.02 -6.39
C VAL A 107 -13.06 -0.89 -7.62
N ALA A 108 -12.71 -2.18 -7.57
CA ALA A 108 -13.01 -3.12 -8.65
C ALA A 108 -14.52 -3.28 -8.87
N GLY A 109 -15.30 -3.41 -7.80
CA GLY A 109 -16.76 -3.49 -7.86
C GLY A 109 -17.39 -2.22 -8.43
N GLY A 110 -16.91 -1.05 -8.02
CA GLY A 110 -17.36 0.23 -8.57
C GLY A 110 -17.03 0.40 -10.06
N LEU A 111 -15.86 -0.07 -10.50
CA LEU A 111 -15.49 -0.12 -11.92
C LEU A 111 -16.45 -1.04 -12.70
N THR A 112 -16.66 -2.27 -12.23
CA THR A 112 -17.58 -3.23 -12.87
C THR A 112 -19.00 -2.68 -12.96
N PHE A 113 -19.49 -2.08 -11.87
CA PHE A 113 -20.80 -1.44 -11.83
C PHE A 113 -20.92 -0.31 -12.87
N ASN A 114 -19.90 0.55 -12.99
CA ASN A 114 -19.94 1.66 -13.94
C ASN A 114 -19.86 1.19 -15.40
N VAL A 115 -19.04 0.18 -15.70
CA VAL A 115 -19.00 -0.44 -17.04
C VAL A 115 -20.37 -1.02 -17.41
N ALA A 116 -21.01 -1.76 -16.49
CA ALA A 116 -22.34 -2.31 -16.72
C ALA A 116 -23.40 -1.21 -16.91
N THR A 117 -23.33 -0.15 -16.09
CA THR A 117 -24.26 0.99 -16.19
C THR A 117 -24.11 1.72 -17.52
N LEU A 118 -22.89 1.98 -17.99
CA LEU A 118 -22.65 2.57 -19.31
C LEU A 118 -23.18 1.69 -20.44
N GLY A 119 -23.01 0.37 -20.33
CA GLY A 119 -23.59 -0.59 -21.28
C GLY A 119 -25.11 -0.51 -21.33
N LEU A 120 -25.77 -0.45 -20.17
CA LEU A 120 -27.23 -0.28 -20.08
C LEU A 120 -27.69 1.08 -20.65
N ILE A 121 -26.96 2.16 -20.38
CA ILE A 121 -27.23 3.48 -20.96
C ILE A 121 -27.13 3.44 -22.49
N ALA A 122 -26.12 2.77 -23.04
CA ALA A 122 -25.96 2.63 -24.49
C ALA A 122 -27.11 1.84 -25.12
N LEU A 123 -27.54 0.74 -24.49
CA LEU A 123 -28.70 -0.03 -24.94
C LEU A 123 -29.99 0.80 -24.89
N ALA A 124 -30.17 1.59 -23.84
CA ALA A 124 -31.33 2.47 -23.71
C ALA A 124 -31.33 3.61 -24.73
N ALA A 125 -30.16 4.19 -25.01
CA ALA A 125 -29.99 5.19 -26.07
C ALA A 125 -30.32 4.61 -27.47
N ALA A 126 -30.12 3.31 -27.67
CA ALA A 126 -30.55 2.58 -28.86
C ALA A 126 -32.04 2.17 -28.84
N GLY A 127 -32.80 2.53 -27.80
CA GLY A 127 -34.21 2.19 -27.65
C GLY A 127 -34.49 0.74 -27.25
N LEU A 128 -33.48 -0.02 -26.84
CA LEU A 128 -33.60 -1.46 -26.59
C LEU A 128 -34.09 -1.79 -25.16
N VAL A 129 -33.83 -0.91 -24.20
CA VAL A 129 -34.21 -1.10 -22.78
C VAL A 129 -34.59 0.24 -22.12
N PRO A 130 -35.59 0.29 -21.23
CA PRO A 130 -35.82 1.46 -20.40
C PRO A 130 -34.79 1.55 -19.26
N ILE A 131 -34.42 2.76 -18.86
CA ILE A 131 -33.58 2.99 -17.67
C ILE A 131 -34.48 3.30 -16.47
N PRO A 132 -34.54 2.46 -15.43
CA PRO A 132 -35.30 2.78 -14.24
C PRO A 132 -34.61 3.92 -13.46
N SER A 133 -35.39 4.85 -12.91
CA SER A 133 -34.88 5.97 -12.09
C SER A 133 -34.09 5.49 -10.87
N ALA A 134 -34.45 4.33 -10.32
CA ALA A 134 -33.70 3.68 -9.24
C ALA A 134 -32.26 3.34 -9.65
N LEU A 135 -32.01 2.92 -10.89
CA LEU A 135 -30.65 2.66 -11.39
C LEU A 135 -29.85 3.95 -11.49
N LEU A 136 -30.47 5.05 -11.94
CA LEU A 136 -29.81 6.36 -11.98
C LEU A 136 -29.46 6.86 -10.56
N ALA A 137 -30.37 6.69 -9.60
CA ALA A 137 -30.12 7.03 -8.19
C ALA A 137 -28.98 6.19 -7.59
N LEU A 138 -28.97 4.88 -7.87
CA LEU A 138 -27.88 3.99 -7.46
C LEU A 138 -26.56 4.38 -8.13
N ALA A 139 -26.58 4.73 -9.41
CA ALA A 139 -25.39 5.17 -10.13
C ALA A 139 -24.85 6.49 -9.56
N ALA A 140 -25.71 7.42 -9.16
CA ALA A 140 -25.30 8.62 -8.46
C ALA A 140 -24.66 8.28 -7.09
N LEU A 141 -25.27 7.41 -6.29
CA LEU A 141 -24.71 6.96 -5.01
C LEU A 141 -23.33 6.31 -5.17
N VAL A 142 -23.18 5.42 -6.16
CA VAL A 142 -21.91 4.75 -6.42
C VAL A 142 -20.83 5.77 -6.82
N ASN A 143 -21.16 6.71 -7.71
CA ASN A 143 -20.16 7.62 -8.27
C ASN A 143 -19.79 8.78 -7.36
N PHE A 144 -20.73 9.31 -6.58
CA PHE A 144 -20.45 10.47 -5.73
C PHE A 144 -20.07 10.10 -4.30
N VAL A 145 -20.31 8.85 -3.88
CA VAL A 145 -20.06 8.42 -2.49
C VAL A 145 -19.21 7.16 -2.43
N LEU A 146 -19.71 6.03 -2.94
CA LEU A 146 -19.11 4.73 -2.65
C LEU A 146 -17.75 4.53 -3.32
N LEU A 147 -17.64 4.80 -4.62
CA LEU A 147 -16.40 4.64 -5.39
C LEU A 147 -15.31 5.62 -4.94
N PRO A 148 -15.58 6.93 -4.76
CA PRO A 148 -14.60 7.87 -4.21
C PRO A 148 -14.13 7.49 -2.81
N TYR A 149 -15.05 7.08 -1.94
CA TYR A 149 -14.70 6.65 -0.59
C TYR A 149 -13.83 5.38 -0.61
N ALA A 150 -14.21 4.36 -1.38
CA ALA A 150 -13.42 3.14 -1.52
C ALA A 150 -12.03 3.42 -2.11
N THR A 151 -11.95 4.29 -3.12
CA THR A 151 -10.69 4.69 -3.77
C THR A 151 -9.79 5.45 -2.79
N TYR A 152 -10.36 6.38 -2.00
CA TYR A 152 -9.62 7.10 -0.97
C TYR A 152 -9.05 6.13 0.07
N ARG A 153 -9.88 5.22 0.59
CA ARG A 153 -9.47 4.27 1.64
C ARG A 153 -8.43 3.27 1.15
N ASP A 154 -8.54 2.75 -0.08
CA ASP A 154 -7.52 1.88 -0.67
C ASP A 154 -6.23 2.67 -0.92
N ALA A 155 -6.30 3.91 -1.42
CA ALA A 155 -5.12 4.74 -1.64
C ALA A 155 -4.38 5.12 -0.34
N SER A 156 -5.11 5.43 0.74
CA SER A 156 -4.52 5.63 2.06
C SER A 156 -3.88 4.34 2.60
N TYR A 157 -4.49 3.18 2.36
CA TYR A 157 -3.88 1.90 2.70
C TYR A 157 -2.54 1.71 1.97
N LEU A 158 -2.48 2.01 0.66
CA LEU A 158 -1.24 1.91 -0.12
C LEU A 158 -0.12 2.79 0.42
N ARG A 159 -0.42 4.02 0.86
CA ARG A 159 0.56 4.96 1.43
C ARG A 159 1.25 4.44 2.68
N GLY A 160 0.59 3.58 3.45
CA GLY A 160 1.14 2.98 4.67
C GLY A 160 1.75 1.58 4.47
N HIS A 161 1.50 0.90 3.35
CA HIS A 161 1.87 -0.51 3.17
C HIS A 161 2.71 -0.78 1.91
N SER A 162 3.00 0.23 1.10
CA SER A 162 3.71 0.06 -0.17
C SER A 162 4.57 1.27 -0.53
N ASP A 163 5.32 1.15 -1.63
CA ASP A 163 6.06 2.24 -2.27
C ASP A 163 5.18 3.21 -3.08
N TRP A 164 3.87 3.16 -2.91
CA TRP A 164 2.96 3.96 -3.71
C TRP A 164 2.93 5.42 -3.24
N GLU A 165 3.43 6.31 -4.09
CA GLU A 165 3.65 7.72 -3.73
C GLU A 165 2.49 8.67 -4.06
N GLN A 166 1.47 8.19 -4.78
CA GLN A 166 0.44 9.06 -5.34
C GLN A 166 -0.57 9.51 -4.27
N GLY A 167 -1.33 10.58 -4.55
CA GLY A 167 -2.22 11.19 -3.55
C GLY A 167 -3.60 10.51 -3.45
N PRO A 168 -4.05 10.05 -2.27
CA PRO A 168 -5.41 9.53 -2.09
C PRO A 168 -6.53 10.48 -2.54
N PRO A 169 -6.49 11.80 -2.22
CA PRO A 169 -7.52 12.73 -2.69
C PRO A 169 -7.57 12.87 -4.21
N PHE A 170 -6.43 12.77 -4.90
CA PHE A 170 -6.35 12.91 -6.36
C PHE A 170 -7.17 11.81 -7.06
N TRP A 171 -6.95 10.56 -6.67
CA TRP A 171 -7.66 9.42 -7.24
C TRP A 171 -9.13 9.39 -6.85
N ALA A 172 -9.46 9.71 -5.59
CA ALA A 172 -10.83 9.77 -5.13
C ALA A 172 -11.64 10.83 -5.89
N THR A 173 -11.10 12.03 -6.07
CA THR A 173 -11.77 13.13 -6.78
C THR A 173 -12.01 12.79 -8.25
N LEU A 174 -11.00 12.25 -8.94
CA LEU A 174 -11.16 11.85 -10.34
C LEU A 174 -12.15 10.70 -10.52
N SER A 175 -12.27 9.80 -9.54
CA SER A 175 -13.26 8.71 -9.58
C SER A 175 -14.71 9.20 -9.42
N MET A 176 -14.93 10.44 -8.97
CA MET A 176 -16.27 11.04 -8.86
C MET A 176 -16.86 11.43 -10.21
N VAL A 177 -16.03 11.67 -11.22
CA VAL A 177 -16.45 12.26 -12.50
C VAL A 177 -17.08 11.16 -13.37
N PRO A 178 -18.41 11.16 -13.60
CA PRO A 178 -19.04 10.12 -14.40
C PRO A 178 -18.47 10.06 -15.82
N GLY A 179 -18.29 8.86 -16.35
CA GLY A 179 -17.67 8.62 -17.66
C GLY A 179 -16.14 8.57 -17.58
N LEU A 180 -15.50 9.51 -16.87
CA LEU A 180 -14.05 9.50 -16.64
C LEU A 180 -13.64 8.45 -15.58
N ASN A 181 -14.51 8.24 -14.59
CA ASN A 181 -14.35 7.29 -13.50
C ASN A 181 -13.94 5.87 -13.94
N VAL A 182 -14.45 5.35 -15.06
CA VAL A 182 -14.08 4.02 -15.57
C VAL A 182 -12.59 3.97 -15.93
N LEU A 183 -12.12 4.96 -16.70
CA LEU A 183 -10.71 5.05 -17.08
C LEU A 183 -9.84 5.27 -15.85
N VAL A 184 -10.24 6.18 -14.96
CA VAL A 184 -9.50 6.50 -13.72
C VAL A 184 -9.39 5.29 -12.81
N SER A 185 -10.48 4.57 -12.54
CA SER A 185 -10.46 3.37 -11.70
C SER A 185 -9.61 2.25 -12.33
N ALA A 186 -9.62 2.10 -13.65
CA ALA A 186 -8.76 1.13 -14.33
C ALA A 186 -7.26 1.51 -14.20
N LEU A 187 -6.92 2.79 -14.41
CA LEU A 187 -5.56 3.30 -14.24
C LEU A 187 -5.10 3.21 -12.79
N TYR A 188 -6.00 3.49 -11.84
CA TYR A 188 -5.76 3.33 -10.41
C TYR A 188 -5.41 1.88 -10.07
N LEU A 189 -6.23 0.91 -10.48
CA LEU A 189 -5.98 -0.51 -10.20
C LEU A 189 -4.69 -1.01 -10.88
N ARG A 190 -4.34 -0.47 -12.06
CA ARG A 190 -3.04 -0.73 -12.70
C ARG A 190 -1.89 -0.14 -11.90
N SER A 191 -2.02 1.10 -11.43
CA SER A 191 -1.04 1.78 -10.56
C SER A 191 -0.82 0.98 -9.28
N ARG A 192 -1.90 0.59 -8.59
CA ARG A 192 -1.89 -0.29 -7.42
C ARG A 192 -1.19 -1.62 -7.68
N ARG A 193 -1.50 -2.28 -8.79
CA ARG A 193 -0.90 -3.58 -9.15
C ARG A 193 0.62 -3.51 -9.29
N ASN A 194 1.14 -2.35 -9.70
CA ASN A 194 2.57 -2.12 -9.89
C ASN A 194 3.27 -1.65 -8.60
N ALA A 195 2.54 -1.37 -7.53
CA ALA A 195 3.11 -1.03 -6.24
C ALA A 195 3.76 -2.27 -5.61
N TRP A 196 4.91 -2.06 -4.97
CA TRP A 196 5.60 -3.04 -4.16
C TRP A 196 5.11 -2.96 -2.72
N PHE A 197 4.43 -4.00 -2.25
CA PHE A 197 3.96 -4.07 -0.88
C PHE A 197 5.08 -4.53 0.07
N LEU A 198 5.09 -3.95 1.26
CA LEU A 198 5.83 -4.49 2.38
C LEU A 198 4.98 -5.61 2.99
N GLY A 199 5.55 -6.81 3.11
CA GLY A 199 4.85 -7.99 3.64
C GLY A 199 3.99 -8.74 2.63
N ASP A 200 3.16 -9.65 3.15
CA ASP A 200 2.41 -10.65 2.38
C ASP A 200 1.03 -10.13 1.97
N GLU A 201 0.98 -9.08 1.15
CA GLU A 201 -0.27 -8.57 0.58
C GLU A 201 -0.76 -9.52 -0.54
N PRO A 202 -1.96 -10.14 -0.43
CA PRO A 202 -2.48 -10.98 -1.50
C PRO A 202 -2.89 -10.12 -2.71
N SER A 203 -2.65 -10.66 -3.90
CA SER A 203 -3.08 -10.02 -5.14
C SER A 203 -4.60 -9.84 -5.19
N LEU A 204 -5.06 -8.83 -5.94
CA LEU A 204 -6.48 -8.54 -6.14
C LEU A 204 -7.25 -9.76 -6.69
N SER A 205 -6.64 -10.53 -7.58
CA SER A 205 -7.23 -11.77 -8.10
C SER A 205 -7.41 -12.83 -7.01
N THR A 206 -6.42 -13.00 -6.14
CA THR A 206 -6.49 -13.92 -4.99
C THR A 206 -7.63 -13.53 -4.05
N ARG A 207 -7.80 -12.23 -3.78
CA ARG A 207 -8.90 -11.71 -2.95
C ARG A 207 -10.26 -11.96 -3.58
N LEU A 208 -10.40 -11.69 -4.87
CA LEU A 208 -11.63 -11.96 -5.61
C LEU A 208 -12.01 -13.44 -5.53
N VAL A 209 -11.06 -14.35 -5.76
CA VAL A 209 -11.30 -15.80 -5.67
C VAL A 209 -11.71 -16.21 -4.25
N ARG A 210 -11.02 -15.69 -3.21
CA ARG A 210 -11.39 -15.98 -1.82
C ARG A 210 -12.79 -15.48 -1.49
N ARG A 211 -13.14 -14.27 -1.95
CA ARG A 211 -14.48 -13.69 -1.69
C ARG A 211 -15.57 -14.47 -2.39
N VAL A 212 -15.37 -14.89 -3.64
CA VAL A 212 -16.33 -15.71 -4.39
C VAL A 212 -16.51 -17.08 -3.74
N ARG A 213 -15.42 -17.75 -3.34
CA ARG A 213 -15.50 -19.05 -2.65
C ARG A 213 -16.21 -18.96 -1.31
N GLY A 214 -16.06 -17.87 -0.57
CA GLY A 214 -16.76 -17.67 0.71
C GLY A 214 -18.26 -17.44 0.58
N LEU A 215 -18.80 -17.27 -0.63
CA LEU A 215 -20.23 -17.10 -0.91
C LEU A 215 -20.90 -18.39 -1.42
N LEU A 216 -20.12 -19.43 -1.74
CA LEU A 216 -20.59 -20.74 -2.21
C LEU A 216 -20.55 -21.75 -1.06
#